data_AF-A0A7L2WEC1-F1
#
_entry.id   AF-A0A7L2WEC1-F1
#
_cell.length_a   1.000
_cell.length_b   1.000
_cell.length_c   1.000
_cell.angle_alpha   90.00
_cell.angle_beta   90.00
_cell.angle_gamma   90.00
#
_symmetry.space_group_name_H-M   'P 1'
#
loop_
_entity.id
_entity.type
_entity.pdbx_description
1 polymer ?
#
loop_
_entity_poly.entity_id
_entity_poly.type
_entity_poly.pdbx_seq_one_letter_code
_entity_poly.pdbx_strand_id
1 'polypeptide(L)'
;VPVLFCFSVFARPSSVPHGAGYELLIQKFLSLYGDQIDMHRKFVVQLFAEEWSQYIDLPKGFLVSERCKVRLVPLQIQMTTLGNLTPSSTVFFCCDMQERFRPAIKYFGDIISVGQRLLQGARLLGIPVIVTEQYPKGLGSTVQEIDLTGAKLVLPKTKFSMVLPEVEAALAEIPGVRSVVLFGVETHVCIQQTALELIGRGLEVHIVADATSSRSMMDRMFALERLARTGIIVTTSEAILLQLVADKEHPKFKEIQNLIKASAPESGLLSKV
;
A
#
# COMPACT_ATOMS: atom_id res chain seq x y z
N VAL A 1 -8.22 -38.65 -14.61
CA VAL A 1 -7.25 -37.93 -15.46
C VAL A 1 -6.23 -37.21 -14.59
N PRO A 2 -4.91 -37.41 -14.80
CA PRO A 2 -3.86 -36.72 -14.03
C PRO A 2 -3.84 -35.23 -14.37
N VAL A 3 -3.77 -34.37 -13.36
CA VAL A 3 -3.71 -32.91 -13.52
C VAL A 3 -2.67 -32.34 -12.58
N LEU A 4 -1.82 -31.47 -13.09
CA LEU A 4 -0.90 -30.69 -12.25
C LEU A 4 -1.59 -29.39 -11.86
N PHE A 5 -1.95 -29.27 -10.58
CA PHE A 5 -2.55 -28.06 -10.02
C PHE A 5 -1.46 -27.10 -9.56
N CYS A 6 -1.48 -25.87 -10.04
CA CYS A 6 -0.50 -24.84 -9.68
C CYS A 6 -1.17 -23.66 -8.97
N PHE A 7 -0.62 -23.20 -7.87
CA PHE A 7 -1.07 -21.99 -7.17
C PHE A 7 0.15 -21.25 -6.64
N SER A 8 0.30 -19.98 -7.02
CA SER A 8 1.51 -19.21 -6.73
C SER A 8 2.77 -19.97 -7.21
N VAL A 9 3.72 -20.26 -6.32
CA VAL A 9 4.93 -21.04 -6.58
C VAL A 9 4.76 -22.56 -6.37
N PHE A 10 3.61 -23.01 -5.85
CA PHE A 10 3.36 -24.41 -5.55
C PHE A 10 2.76 -25.15 -6.73
N ALA A 11 3.17 -26.41 -6.92
CA ALA A 11 2.55 -27.33 -7.87
C ALA A 11 2.32 -28.69 -7.19
N ARG A 12 1.09 -29.20 -7.22
CA ARG A 12 0.71 -30.49 -6.65
C ARG A 12 0.08 -31.37 -7.74
N PRO A 13 0.68 -32.51 -8.10
CA PRO A 13 0.04 -33.46 -8.99
C PRO A 13 -1.16 -34.09 -8.27
N SER A 14 -2.28 -34.19 -8.96
CA SER A 14 -3.46 -34.89 -8.46
C SER A 14 -4.24 -35.50 -9.62
N SER A 15 -5.43 -36.02 -9.33
CA SER A 15 -6.34 -36.56 -10.33
C SER A 15 -7.75 -36.01 -10.15
N VAL A 16 -8.45 -35.89 -11.28
CA VAL A 16 -9.88 -35.57 -11.35
C VAL A 16 -10.60 -36.59 -12.24
N PRO A 17 -11.92 -36.81 -12.08
CA PRO A 17 -12.73 -37.61 -13.01
C PRO A 17 -12.57 -37.14 -14.46
N HIS A 18 -12.72 -38.07 -15.41
CA HIS A 18 -12.81 -37.69 -16.82
C HIS A 18 -14.07 -36.85 -17.04
N GLY A 19 -13.96 -35.76 -17.82
CA GLY A 19 -15.04 -34.81 -18.00
C GLY A 19 -15.17 -33.79 -16.86
N ALA A 20 -14.18 -33.66 -15.97
CA ALA A 20 -14.20 -32.64 -14.93
C ALA A 20 -14.19 -31.22 -15.54
N GLY A 21 -15.20 -30.41 -15.20
CA GLY A 21 -15.29 -29.01 -15.59
C GLY A 21 -14.77 -28.03 -14.52
N TYR A 22 -15.03 -26.74 -14.73
CA TYR A 22 -14.55 -25.64 -13.88
C TYR A 22 -14.83 -25.81 -12.39
N GLU A 23 -16.07 -26.13 -12.01
CA GLU A 23 -16.49 -26.23 -10.61
C GLU A 23 -15.68 -27.29 -9.84
N LEU A 24 -15.46 -28.44 -10.46
CA LEU A 24 -14.71 -29.53 -9.84
C LEU A 24 -13.22 -29.20 -9.74
N LEU A 25 -12.67 -28.44 -10.69
CA LEU A 25 -11.31 -27.92 -10.62
C LEU A 25 -11.17 -26.94 -9.44
N ILE A 26 -12.12 -26.02 -9.24
CA ILE A 26 -12.13 -25.09 -8.10
C ILE A 26 -12.21 -25.85 -6.78
N GLN A 27 -13.14 -26.79 -6.64
CA GLN A 27 -13.24 -27.62 -5.44
C GLN A 27 -11.93 -28.35 -5.17
N LYS A 28 -11.27 -28.86 -6.22
CA LYS A 28 -9.97 -29.52 -6.08
C LYS A 28 -8.88 -28.54 -5.65
N PHE A 29 -8.84 -27.32 -6.19
CA PHE A 29 -7.92 -26.28 -5.73
C PHE A 29 -8.13 -25.93 -4.27
N LEU A 30 -9.38 -25.74 -3.82
CA LEU A 30 -9.70 -25.46 -2.42
C LEU A 30 -9.33 -26.64 -1.51
N SER A 31 -9.51 -27.89 -1.96
CA SER A 31 -9.07 -29.05 -1.17
C SER A 31 -7.54 -29.16 -1.05
N LEU A 32 -6.79 -28.66 -2.04
CA LEU A 32 -5.33 -28.76 -2.06
C LEU A 32 -4.66 -27.55 -1.42
N TYR A 33 -5.25 -26.37 -1.53
CA TYR A 33 -4.64 -25.08 -1.19
C TYR A 33 -5.57 -24.17 -0.40
N GLY A 34 -6.73 -24.65 0.08
CA GLY A 34 -7.74 -23.82 0.75
C GLY A 34 -7.20 -22.99 1.89
N ASP A 35 -6.31 -23.57 2.71
CA ASP A 35 -5.64 -22.87 3.82
C ASP A 35 -4.70 -21.74 3.36
N GLN A 36 -4.34 -21.71 2.08
CA GLN A 36 -3.45 -20.73 1.45
C GLN A 36 -4.19 -19.74 0.54
N ILE A 37 -5.49 -19.94 0.33
CA ILE A 37 -6.32 -19.15 -0.57
C ILE A 37 -7.18 -18.19 0.27
N ASP A 38 -7.02 -16.89 0.05
CA ASP A 38 -7.93 -15.88 0.57
C ASP A 38 -9.29 -16.01 -0.14
N MET A 39 -10.25 -16.65 0.52
CA MET A 39 -11.59 -16.93 -0.03
C MET A 39 -12.42 -15.68 -0.33
N HIS A 40 -12.00 -14.50 0.14
CA HIS A 40 -12.66 -13.23 -0.21
C HIS A 40 -12.28 -12.73 -1.62
N ARG A 41 -11.27 -13.32 -2.27
CA ARG A 41 -10.82 -12.94 -3.61
C ARG A 41 -11.54 -13.73 -4.70
N LYS A 42 -11.72 -13.10 -5.87
CA LYS A 42 -12.17 -13.78 -7.08
C LYS A 42 -10.97 -14.45 -7.76
N PHE A 43 -11.12 -15.70 -8.16
CA PHE A 43 -10.08 -16.47 -8.83
C PHE A 43 -10.55 -16.95 -10.20
N VAL A 44 -9.59 -17.16 -11.10
CA VAL A 44 -9.81 -17.90 -12.34
C VAL A 44 -8.83 -19.06 -12.43
N VAL A 45 -9.29 -20.11 -13.10
CA VAL A 45 -8.43 -21.23 -13.45
C VAL A 45 -7.97 -21.02 -14.88
N GLN A 46 -6.67 -21.17 -15.09
CA GLN A 46 -6.02 -21.07 -16.39
C GLN A 46 -5.39 -22.42 -16.75
N LEU A 47 -5.40 -22.75 -18.02
CA LEU A 47 -4.80 -23.96 -18.60
C LEU A 47 -3.44 -23.60 -19.21
N PHE A 48 -2.43 -24.45 -19.03
CA PHE A 48 -1.18 -24.31 -19.78
C PHE A 48 -1.36 -24.82 -21.20
N ALA A 49 -1.18 -23.96 -22.19
CA ALA A 49 -1.20 -24.31 -23.61
C ALA A 49 0.24 -24.57 -24.07
N GLU A 50 0.55 -25.84 -24.36
CA GLU A 50 1.89 -26.27 -24.81
C GLU A 50 2.30 -25.55 -26.11
N GLU A 51 1.35 -25.38 -27.02
CA GLU A 51 1.56 -24.72 -28.33
C GLU A 51 2.06 -23.27 -28.23
N TRP A 52 1.66 -22.55 -27.17
CA TRP A 52 2.06 -21.16 -26.90
C TRP A 52 3.10 -21.04 -25.78
N SER A 53 3.42 -22.16 -25.11
CA SER A 53 4.24 -22.18 -23.89
C SER A 53 3.78 -21.16 -22.82
N GLN A 54 2.47 -20.94 -22.73
CA GLN A 54 1.86 -19.93 -21.85
C GLN A 54 0.58 -20.46 -21.22
N TYR A 55 0.19 -19.88 -20.08
CA TYR A 55 -1.13 -20.13 -19.51
C TYR A 55 -2.19 -19.24 -20.16
N ILE A 56 -3.29 -19.85 -20.56
CA ILE A 56 -4.47 -19.23 -21.16
C ILE A 56 -5.69 -19.43 -20.28
N ASP A 57 -6.72 -18.59 -20.45
CA ASP A 57 -8.00 -18.81 -19.79
C ASP A 57 -8.63 -20.13 -20.23
N LEU A 58 -9.34 -20.78 -19.30
CA LEU A 58 -10.06 -22.01 -19.61
C LEU A 58 -11.10 -21.78 -20.72
N PRO A 59 -11.05 -22.54 -21.83
CA PRO A 59 -12.06 -22.43 -22.88
C PRO A 59 -13.48 -22.65 -22.35
N LYS A 60 -14.48 -22.01 -22.96
CA LYS A 60 -15.88 -22.20 -22.59
C LYS A 60 -16.27 -23.67 -22.80
N GLY A 61 -16.82 -24.30 -21.75
CA GLY A 61 -17.17 -25.72 -21.79
C GLY A 61 -15.95 -26.64 -21.72
N PHE A 62 -14.78 -26.15 -21.27
CA PHE A 62 -13.61 -26.99 -21.06
C PHE A 62 -13.93 -28.15 -20.11
N LEU A 63 -13.55 -29.34 -20.54
CA LEU A 63 -13.65 -30.58 -19.79
C LEU A 63 -12.29 -31.26 -19.80
N VAL A 64 -11.84 -31.74 -18.65
CA VAL A 64 -10.59 -32.49 -18.54
C VAL A 64 -10.78 -33.87 -19.17
N SER A 65 -10.24 -34.05 -20.37
CA SER A 65 -10.21 -35.33 -21.09
C SER A 65 -8.85 -36.03 -20.97
N GLU A 66 -7.77 -35.26 -20.98
CA GLU A 66 -6.38 -35.72 -20.98
C GLU A 66 -5.50 -35.04 -19.92
N ARG A 67 -4.26 -35.51 -19.78
CA ARG A 67 -3.33 -34.96 -18.78
C ARG A 67 -3.06 -33.48 -19.10
N CYS A 68 -3.28 -32.62 -18.13
CA CYS A 68 -3.07 -31.18 -18.30
C CYS A 68 -2.44 -30.54 -17.07
N LYS A 69 -2.02 -29.28 -17.24
CA LYS A 69 -1.55 -28.41 -16.16
C LYS A 69 -2.47 -27.22 -16.06
N VAL A 70 -3.02 -26.99 -14.87
CA VAL A 70 -3.90 -25.86 -14.59
C VAL A 70 -3.32 -25.03 -13.46
N ARG A 71 -3.52 -23.73 -13.51
CA ARG A 71 -3.19 -22.83 -12.41
C ARG A 71 -4.42 -22.10 -11.90
N LEU A 72 -4.53 -21.94 -10.59
CA LEU A 72 -5.45 -20.99 -10.00
C LEU A 72 -4.68 -19.68 -9.84
N VAL A 73 -5.20 -18.63 -10.44
CA VAL A 73 -4.69 -17.28 -10.24
C VAL A 73 -5.83 -16.45 -9.67
N PRO A 74 -5.55 -15.52 -8.74
CA PRO A 74 -6.52 -14.47 -8.47
C PRO A 74 -6.85 -13.85 -9.83
N LEU A 75 -8.14 -13.62 -10.09
CA LEU A 75 -8.57 -12.86 -11.27
C LEU A 75 -7.68 -11.62 -11.27
N GLN A 76 -6.75 -11.55 -12.22
CA GLN A 76 -5.90 -10.39 -12.40
C GLN A 76 -6.84 -9.28 -12.80
N ILE A 77 -7.45 -8.62 -11.83
CA ILE A 77 -7.56 -7.19 -11.98
C ILE A 77 -6.13 -6.74 -11.75
N GLN A 78 -5.41 -6.58 -12.85
CA GLN A 78 -4.52 -5.43 -12.96
C GLN A 78 -5.47 -4.25 -12.69
N MET A 79 -5.73 -3.97 -11.42
CA MET A 79 -6.45 -2.77 -11.08
C MET A 79 -5.51 -1.70 -11.60
N THR A 80 -5.98 -0.94 -12.58
CA THR A 80 -5.61 0.45 -12.60
C THR A 80 -5.98 0.92 -11.19
N THR A 81 -4.98 1.04 -10.34
CA THR A 81 -5.14 1.52 -8.98
C THR A 81 -5.49 2.99 -9.17
N LEU A 82 -6.79 3.28 -9.29
CA LEU A 82 -7.28 4.65 -9.47
C LEU A 82 -6.92 5.54 -8.28
N GLY A 83 -6.46 4.93 -7.18
CA GLY A 83 -6.07 5.63 -5.97
C GLY A 83 -7.26 6.06 -5.14
N ASN A 84 -8.36 5.30 -5.15
CA ASN A 84 -9.52 5.63 -4.33
C ASN A 84 -9.26 5.24 -2.88
N LEU A 85 -9.17 6.22 -2.00
CA LEU A 85 -9.01 5.98 -0.57
C LEU A 85 -10.37 5.75 0.11
N THR A 86 -10.41 4.81 1.04
CA THR A 86 -11.56 4.63 1.95
C THR A 86 -11.04 4.43 3.37
N PRO A 87 -11.61 5.08 4.40
CA PRO A 87 -11.08 4.99 5.76
C PRO A 87 -10.88 3.55 6.26
N SER A 88 -11.79 2.63 5.92
CA SER A 88 -11.74 1.23 6.35
C SER A 88 -10.61 0.39 5.73
N SER A 89 -10.05 0.81 4.60
CA SER A 89 -8.99 0.07 3.88
C SER A 89 -7.67 0.85 3.78
N THR A 90 -7.54 1.92 4.57
CA THR A 90 -6.38 2.82 4.55
C THR A 90 -5.62 2.74 5.87
N VAL A 91 -4.31 2.91 5.81
CA VAL A 91 -3.42 3.09 6.96
C VAL A 91 -2.45 4.24 6.68
N PHE A 92 -2.15 5.03 7.70
CA PHE A 92 -1.22 6.16 7.59
C PHE A 92 0.15 5.76 8.12
N PHE A 93 1.21 6.07 7.36
CA PHE A 93 2.59 5.83 7.73
C PHE A 93 3.30 7.16 7.91
N CYS A 94 3.75 7.44 9.14
CA CYS A 94 4.58 8.61 9.48
C CYS A 94 6.04 8.17 9.63
N CYS A 95 6.85 8.48 8.63
CA CYS A 95 8.22 8.02 8.51
C CYS A 95 9.22 9.01 9.12
N ASP A 96 9.82 8.64 10.26
CA ASP A 96 11.09 9.19 10.75
C ASP A 96 11.14 10.71 10.92
N MET A 97 10.02 11.35 11.29
CA MET A 97 9.90 12.80 11.51
C MET A 97 10.57 13.24 12.82
N GLN A 98 11.90 13.13 12.91
CA GLN A 98 12.65 13.23 14.15
C GLN A 98 13.38 14.57 14.35
N GLU A 99 13.63 14.91 15.60
CA GLU A 99 14.22 16.18 16.06
C GLU A 99 15.53 16.55 15.35
N ARG A 100 16.47 15.62 15.14
CA ARG A 100 17.77 15.95 14.54
C ARG A 100 17.72 16.14 13.02
N PHE A 101 16.58 15.92 12.38
CA PHE A 101 16.40 16.27 10.97
C PHE A 101 16.09 17.76 10.74
N ARG A 102 15.62 18.49 11.78
CA ARG A 102 15.27 19.92 11.69
C ARG A 102 16.26 20.80 10.93
N PRO A 103 17.57 20.78 11.21
CA PRO A 103 18.51 21.68 10.55
C PRO A 103 18.83 21.28 9.11
N ALA A 104 18.57 20.02 8.74
CA ALA A 104 19.08 19.44 7.50
C ALA A 104 17.99 19.32 6.42
N ILE A 105 16.75 19.00 6.79
CA ILE A 105 15.65 18.80 5.85
C ILE A 105 15.10 20.14 5.37
N LYS A 106 14.93 20.28 4.05
CA LYS A 106 14.31 21.47 3.46
C LYS A 106 12.83 21.52 3.82
N TYR A 107 12.35 22.69 4.24
CA TYR A 107 10.93 22.90 4.60
C TYR A 107 10.44 22.00 5.74
N PHE A 108 11.32 21.62 6.68
CA PHE A 108 10.95 20.66 7.72
C PHE A 108 9.80 21.14 8.60
N GLY A 109 9.79 22.42 9.01
CA GLY A 109 8.67 23.00 9.76
C GLY A 109 7.35 22.94 8.99
N ASP A 110 7.39 23.18 7.68
CA ASP A 110 6.21 23.12 6.81
C ASP A 110 5.67 21.70 6.70
N ILE A 111 6.54 20.71 6.44
CA ILE A 111 6.11 19.31 6.35
C ILE A 111 5.71 18.70 7.71
N ILE A 112 6.21 19.23 8.84
CA ILE A 112 5.71 18.91 10.18
C ILE A 112 4.26 19.38 10.32
N SER A 113 3.98 20.64 9.97
CA SER A 113 2.64 21.22 10.03
C SER A 113 1.63 20.41 9.20
N VAL A 114 2.02 20.02 7.99
CA VAL A 114 1.20 19.17 7.12
C VAL A 114 1.09 17.74 7.66
N GLY A 115 2.17 17.15 8.17
CA GLY A 115 2.15 15.83 8.80
C GLY A 115 1.18 15.77 9.99
N GLN A 116 1.19 16.80 10.85
CA GLN A 116 0.26 16.89 11.97
C GLN A 116 -1.20 17.03 11.51
N ARG A 117 -1.45 17.76 10.42
CA ARG A 117 -2.77 17.85 9.78
C ARG A 117 -3.28 16.48 9.32
N LEU A 118 -2.41 15.67 8.70
CA LEU A 118 -2.73 14.31 8.28
C LEU A 118 -3.07 13.41 9.46
N LEU A 119 -2.30 13.49 10.56
CA LEU A 119 -2.56 12.69 11.77
C LEU A 119 -3.86 13.06 12.45
N GLN A 120 -4.20 14.35 12.52
CA GLN A 120 -5.49 14.81 13.01
C GLN A 120 -6.63 14.25 12.14
N GLY A 121 -6.49 14.31 10.81
CA GLY A 121 -7.47 13.73 9.90
C GLY A 121 -7.63 12.22 10.07
N ALA A 122 -6.53 11.48 10.18
CA ALA A 122 -6.55 10.04 10.43
C ALA A 122 -7.29 9.71 11.73
N ARG A 123 -7.03 10.45 12.81
CA ARG A 123 -7.71 10.28 14.11
C ARG A 123 -9.21 10.53 14.00
N LEU A 124 -9.63 11.62 13.35
CA LEU A 124 -11.04 11.97 13.18
C LEU A 124 -11.83 10.90 12.39
N LEU A 125 -11.14 10.22 11.48
CA LEU A 125 -11.70 9.18 10.62
C LEU A 125 -11.50 7.76 11.17
N GLY A 126 -10.85 7.60 12.33
CA GLY A 126 -10.57 6.29 12.92
C GLY A 126 -9.58 5.44 12.12
N ILE A 127 -8.71 6.08 11.32
CA ILE A 127 -7.74 5.42 10.46
C ILE A 127 -6.47 5.09 11.26
N PRO A 128 -5.98 3.84 11.25
CA PRO A 128 -4.77 3.48 11.97
C PRO A 128 -3.53 4.23 11.47
N VAL A 129 -2.64 4.58 12.41
CA VAL A 129 -1.36 5.25 12.12
C VAL A 129 -0.21 4.37 12.62
N ILE A 130 0.78 4.14 11.76
CA ILE A 130 2.06 3.51 12.07
C ILE A 130 3.17 4.55 11.95
N VAL A 131 4.03 4.61 12.96
CA VAL A 131 5.12 5.59 13.07
C VAL A 131 6.43 4.86 13.25
N THR A 132 7.49 5.34 12.59
CA THR A 132 8.84 4.83 12.81
C THR A 132 9.80 5.95 13.18
N GLU A 133 10.85 5.57 13.91
CA GLU A 133 12.00 6.41 14.22
C GLU A 133 13.28 5.71 13.75
N GLN A 134 14.01 6.32 12.82
CA GLN A 134 15.33 5.84 12.41
C GLN A 134 16.34 6.14 13.51
N TYR A 135 16.98 5.12 14.08
CA TYR A 135 18.06 5.22 15.07
C TYR A 135 17.86 6.37 16.09
N PRO A 136 16.79 6.36 16.90
CA PRO A 136 16.43 7.50 17.75
C PRO A 136 17.49 7.89 18.77
N LYS A 137 18.36 6.95 19.18
CA LYS A 137 19.54 7.25 20.01
C LYS A 137 20.46 8.30 19.37
N GLY A 138 20.60 8.30 18.04
CA GLY A 138 21.45 9.22 17.30
C GLY A 138 20.71 10.30 16.52
N LEU A 139 19.42 10.14 16.25
CA LEU A 139 18.59 11.09 15.47
C LEU A 139 17.50 11.79 16.30
N GLY A 140 17.38 11.45 17.59
CA GLY A 140 16.32 11.95 18.47
C GLY A 140 14.99 11.24 18.23
N SER A 141 14.01 11.52 19.08
CA SER A 141 12.63 11.04 18.90
C SER A 141 11.89 11.83 17.82
N THR A 142 10.71 11.36 17.45
CA THR A 142 9.74 12.12 16.66
C THR A 142 9.51 13.50 17.28
N VAL A 143 9.37 14.52 16.42
CA VAL A 143 9.19 15.91 16.86
C VAL A 143 7.95 16.10 17.71
N GLN A 144 8.02 17.01 18.69
CA GLN A 144 6.94 17.21 19.67
C GLN A 144 5.64 17.75 19.06
N GLU A 145 5.71 18.43 17.93
CA GLU A 145 4.55 18.96 17.20
C GLU A 145 3.71 17.85 16.55
N ILE A 146 4.28 16.66 16.36
CA ILE A 146 3.58 15.49 15.85
C ILE A 146 3.00 14.72 17.04
N ASP A 147 1.68 14.77 17.17
CA ASP A 147 0.96 14.11 18.25
C ASP A 147 0.76 12.62 17.95
N LEU A 148 1.54 11.80 18.64
CA LEU A 148 1.53 10.34 18.51
C LEU A 148 0.39 9.66 19.30
N THR A 149 -0.45 10.44 19.99
CA THR A 149 -1.56 9.88 20.76
C THR A 149 -2.51 9.08 19.85
N GLY A 150 -2.75 7.83 20.20
CA GLY A 150 -3.61 6.93 19.42
C GLY A 150 -2.95 6.33 18.18
N ALA A 151 -1.63 6.50 17.98
CA ALA A 151 -0.90 5.72 16.99
C ALA A 151 -1.02 4.22 17.33
N LYS A 152 -1.29 3.39 16.31
CA LYS A 152 -1.36 1.93 16.46
C LYS A 152 0.01 1.36 16.83
N LEU A 153 1.08 1.97 16.33
CA LEU A 153 2.44 1.48 16.48
C LEU A 153 3.45 2.63 16.35
N VAL A 154 4.45 2.66 17.23
CA VAL A 154 5.62 3.56 17.16
C VAL A 154 6.86 2.71 17.36
N LEU A 155 7.75 2.65 16.36
CA LEU A 155 8.87 1.70 16.37
C LEU A 155 10.23 2.33 16.05
N PRO A 156 11.27 2.06 16.85
CA PRO A 156 12.63 2.36 16.46
C PRO A 156 13.12 1.37 15.41
N LYS A 157 13.92 1.84 14.44
CA LYS A 157 14.50 0.99 13.39
C LYS A 157 15.89 1.44 12.95
N THR A 158 16.61 0.52 12.32
CA THR A 158 17.86 0.81 11.58
C THR A 158 17.71 0.55 10.07
N LYS A 159 16.78 -0.33 9.66
CA LYS A 159 16.37 -0.50 8.26
C LYS A 159 15.76 0.80 7.75
N PHE A 160 16.11 1.23 6.53
CA PHE A 160 15.55 2.45 5.96
C PHE A 160 14.05 2.33 5.69
N SER A 161 13.60 1.23 5.09
CA SER A 161 12.17 0.96 4.92
C SER A 161 11.46 0.77 6.26
N MET A 162 10.23 1.29 6.37
CA MET A 162 9.33 1.06 7.51
C MET A 162 8.77 -0.37 7.56
N VAL A 163 8.92 -1.15 6.49
CA VAL A 163 8.40 -2.53 6.43
C VAL A 163 9.30 -3.43 7.28
N LEU A 164 8.89 -3.60 8.53
CA LEU A 164 9.48 -4.47 9.54
C LEU A 164 8.49 -5.59 9.89
N PRO A 165 8.94 -6.71 10.48
CA PRO A 165 8.04 -7.79 10.91
C PRO A 165 6.87 -7.31 11.78
N GLU A 166 7.11 -6.36 12.68
CA GLU A 166 6.09 -5.78 13.56
C GLU A 166 5.09 -4.90 12.80
N VAL A 167 5.56 -4.20 11.76
CA VAL A 167 4.69 -3.41 10.87
C VAL A 167 3.86 -4.34 9.98
N GLU A 168 4.44 -5.43 9.47
CA GLU A 168 3.70 -6.44 8.70
C GLU A 168 2.64 -7.13 9.56
N ALA A 169 2.95 -7.47 10.81
CA ALA A 169 1.98 -8.00 11.77
C ALA A 169 0.84 -7.00 12.03
N ALA A 170 1.17 -5.71 12.26
CA ALA A 170 0.18 -4.66 12.46
C ALA A 170 -0.71 -4.42 11.23
N LEU A 171 -0.17 -4.55 10.01
CA LEU A 171 -0.95 -4.48 8.77
C LEU A 171 -1.89 -5.68 8.61
N ALA A 172 -1.44 -6.88 8.97
CA ALA A 172 -2.25 -8.11 8.89
C ALA A 172 -3.47 -8.07 9.81
N GLU A 173 -3.41 -7.31 10.91
CA GLU A 173 -4.54 -7.07 11.81
C GLU A 173 -5.58 -6.08 11.29
N ILE A 174 -5.30 -5.36 10.19
CA ILE A 174 -6.22 -4.38 9.61
C ILE A 174 -7.00 -5.07 8.48
N PRO A 175 -8.28 -5.43 8.68
CA PRO A 175 -9.03 -6.20 7.70
C PRO A 175 -9.18 -5.42 6.39
N GLY A 176 -8.79 -6.05 5.28
CA GLY A 176 -8.94 -5.46 3.95
C GLY A 176 -8.05 -4.25 3.68
N VAL A 177 -6.94 -4.08 4.41
CA VAL A 177 -5.96 -3.02 4.12
C VAL A 177 -5.51 -3.11 2.67
N ARG A 178 -5.66 -1.99 1.96
CA ARG A 178 -5.42 -1.88 0.52
C ARG A 178 -4.48 -0.74 0.18
N SER A 179 -4.53 0.31 0.98
CA SER A 179 -3.87 1.59 0.68
C SER A 179 -3.06 2.09 1.87
N VAL A 180 -1.89 2.65 1.58
CA VAL A 180 -1.00 3.28 2.55
C VAL A 180 -0.82 4.74 2.17
N VAL A 181 -1.19 5.65 3.07
CA VAL A 181 -0.85 7.07 2.97
C VAL A 181 0.49 7.27 3.66
N LEU A 182 1.54 7.55 2.90
CA LEU A 182 2.93 7.59 3.37
C LEU A 182 3.47 9.03 3.31
N PHE A 183 3.98 9.48 4.45
CA PHE A 183 4.62 10.79 4.58
C PHE A 183 5.78 10.77 5.57
N GLY A 184 6.61 11.82 5.59
CA GLY A 184 7.81 11.92 6.42
C GLY A 184 9.11 12.08 5.65
N VAL A 185 10.23 11.65 6.24
CA VAL A 185 11.59 11.88 5.71
C VAL A 185 12.46 10.62 5.75
N GLU A 186 13.49 10.48 4.91
CA GLU A 186 13.79 11.29 3.73
C GLU A 186 13.10 10.72 2.48
N THR A 187 12.63 11.60 1.59
CA THR A 187 11.90 11.22 0.36
C THR A 187 12.63 10.16 -0.47
N HIS A 188 13.94 10.33 -0.66
CA HIS A 188 14.76 9.47 -1.53
C HIS A 188 15.31 8.22 -0.83
N VAL A 189 15.20 8.13 0.51
CA VAL A 189 15.73 7.02 1.31
C VAL A 189 14.60 6.22 1.93
N CYS A 190 14.16 6.59 3.14
CA CYS A 190 13.18 5.82 3.92
C CYS A 190 11.82 5.80 3.24
N ILE A 191 11.34 6.93 2.72
CA ILE A 191 10.06 7.02 2.00
C ILE A 191 10.12 6.17 0.73
N GLN A 192 11.12 6.39 -0.14
CA GLN A 192 11.24 5.66 -1.40
C GLN A 192 11.36 4.15 -1.18
N GLN A 193 12.22 3.70 -0.26
CA GLN A 193 12.38 2.26 0.00
C GLN A 193 11.12 1.63 0.59
N THR A 194 10.43 2.34 1.50
CA THR A 194 9.15 1.90 2.06
C THR A 194 8.10 1.76 0.96
N ALA A 195 7.95 2.78 0.11
CA ALA A 195 6.96 2.81 -0.94
C ALA A 195 7.16 1.68 -1.98
N LEU A 196 8.41 1.46 -2.41
CA LEU A 196 8.76 0.37 -3.33
C LEU A 196 8.53 -1.01 -2.72
N GLU A 197 8.80 -1.16 -1.42
CA GLU A 197 8.60 -2.43 -0.71
C GLU A 197 7.11 -2.75 -0.51
N LEU A 198 6.27 -1.73 -0.26
CA LEU A 198 4.81 -1.85 -0.11
C LEU A 198 4.12 -2.13 -1.45
N ILE A 199 4.47 -1.43 -2.53
CA ILE A 199 3.87 -1.70 -3.86
C ILE A 199 4.25 -3.10 -4.36
N GLY A 200 5.47 -3.58 -4.07
CA GLY A 200 5.89 -4.95 -4.35
C GLY A 200 5.08 -6.02 -3.60
N ARG A 201 4.38 -5.64 -2.53
CA ARG A 201 3.44 -6.49 -1.76
C ARG A 201 1.98 -6.35 -2.22
N GLY A 202 1.73 -5.56 -3.26
CA GLY A 202 0.40 -5.35 -3.82
C GLY A 202 -0.47 -4.33 -3.07
N LEU A 203 0.14 -3.48 -2.23
CA LEU A 203 -0.54 -2.34 -1.61
C LEU A 203 -0.49 -1.12 -2.53
N GLU A 204 -1.57 -0.33 -2.53
CA GLU A 204 -1.57 1.00 -3.14
C GLU A 204 -0.82 1.97 -2.20
N VAL A 205 0.08 2.78 -2.75
CA VAL A 205 0.83 3.76 -1.96
C VAL A 205 0.52 5.16 -2.45
N HIS A 206 0.19 6.03 -1.50
CA HIS A 206 -0.06 7.44 -1.70
C HIS A 206 1.01 8.24 -0.97
N ILE A 207 1.95 8.82 -1.72
CA ILE A 207 2.98 9.71 -1.19
C ILE A 207 2.40 11.11 -1.06
N VAL A 208 2.43 11.65 0.15
CA VAL A 208 1.98 13.02 0.41
C VAL A 208 3.14 13.98 0.19
N ALA A 209 3.21 14.58 -1.00
CA ALA A 209 4.36 15.35 -1.47
C ALA A 209 4.64 16.59 -0.60
N ASP A 210 3.58 17.27 -0.14
CA ASP A 210 3.61 18.42 0.76
C ASP A 210 3.87 18.05 2.24
N ALA A 211 3.98 16.75 2.56
CA ALA A 211 4.39 16.23 3.87
C ALA A 211 5.63 15.33 3.80
N THR A 212 6.37 15.36 2.69
CA THR A 212 7.62 14.61 2.52
C THR A 212 8.74 15.50 2.02
N SER A 213 9.95 15.31 2.54
CA SER A 213 11.10 16.11 2.09
C SER A 213 12.44 15.39 2.25
N SER A 214 13.49 16.01 1.72
CA SER A 214 14.88 15.56 1.80
C SER A 214 15.80 16.74 2.12
N ARG A 215 17.07 16.45 2.40
CA ARG A 215 18.11 17.48 2.56
C ARG A 215 18.38 18.28 1.28
N SER A 216 18.28 17.60 0.13
CA SER A 216 18.43 18.18 -1.20
C SER A 216 17.10 18.21 -1.92
N MET A 217 16.80 19.34 -2.58
CA MET A 217 15.61 19.44 -3.44
C MET A 217 15.75 18.58 -4.70
N MET A 218 16.98 18.34 -5.18
CA MET A 218 17.23 17.44 -6.30
C MET A 218 16.87 16.00 -5.93
N ASP A 219 17.35 15.51 -4.79
CA ASP A 219 17.05 14.16 -4.31
C ASP A 219 15.54 13.99 -4.08
N ARG A 220 14.89 14.99 -3.47
CA ARG A 220 13.44 15.01 -3.27
C ARG A 220 12.69 14.91 -4.61
N MET A 221 13.02 15.76 -5.58
CA MET A 221 12.31 15.84 -6.86
C MET A 221 12.44 14.55 -7.67
N PHE A 222 13.66 14.03 -7.83
CA PHE A 222 13.88 12.79 -8.59
C PHE A 222 13.29 11.56 -7.90
N ALA A 223 13.25 11.53 -6.57
CA ALA A 223 12.57 10.46 -5.84
C ALA A 223 11.05 10.49 -6.08
N LEU A 224 10.40 11.66 -5.98
CA LEU A 224 8.97 11.79 -6.25
C LEU A 224 8.64 11.42 -7.70
N GLU A 225 9.43 11.88 -8.66
CA GLU A 225 9.25 11.55 -10.08
C GLU A 225 9.39 10.04 -10.33
N ARG A 226 10.42 9.41 -9.76
CA ARG A 226 10.63 7.97 -9.87
C ARG A 226 9.46 7.17 -9.27
N LEU A 227 8.99 7.56 -8.08
CA LEU A 227 7.87 6.91 -7.42
C LEU A 227 6.61 7.01 -8.29
N ALA A 228 6.30 8.21 -8.81
CA ALA A 228 5.19 8.42 -9.74
C ALA A 228 5.26 7.49 -10.98
N ARG A 229 6.43 7.39 -11.61
CA ARG A 229 6.67 6.51 -12.77
C ARG A 229 6.56 5.01 -12.45
N THR A 230 6.65 4.65 -11.18
CA THR A 230 6.51 3.25 -10.72
C THR A 230 5.04 2.88 -10.44
N GLY A 231 4.09 3.79 -10.70
CA GLY A 231 2.66 3.59 -10.42
C GLY A 231 2.25 3.93 -8.99
N ILE A 232 3.14 4.56 -8.22
CA ILE A 232 2.83 5.08 -6.88
C ILE A 232 2.18 6.45 -7.04
N ILE A 233 1.12 6.72 -6.28
CA ILE A 233 0.37 7.97 -6.41
C ILE A 233 1.09 9.05 -5.60
N VAL A 234 1.52 10.11 -6.28
CA VAL A 234 2.06 11.31 -5.62
C VAL A 234 0.95 12.35 -5.58
N THR A 235 0.56 12.77 -4.38
CA THR A 235 -0.59 13.65 -4.15
C THR A 235 -0.31 14.61 -2.99
N THR A 236 -1.31 15.37 -2.54
CA THR A 236 -1.21 16.36 -1.46
C THR A 236 -2.10 16.03 -0.27
N SER A 237 -1.78 16.63 0.88
CA SER A 237 -2.51 16.40 2.13
C SER A 237 -4.00 16.73 2.03
N GLU A 238 -4.34 17.85 1.38
CA GLU A 238 -5.72 18.27 1.18
C GLU A 238 -6.48 17.29 0.29
N ALA A 239 -5.86 16.82 -0.80
CA ALA A 239 -6.47 15.84 -1.68
C ALA A 239 -6.75 14.51 -0.96
N ILE A 240 -5.83 14.02 -0.13
CA ILE A 240 -6.03 12.82 0.69
C ILE A 240 -7.23 12.99 1.62
N LEU A 241 -7.26 14.08 2.39
CA LEU A 241 -8.28 14.31 3.40
C LEU A 241 -9.68 14.46 2.79
N LEU A 242 -9.79 15.18 1.67
CA LEU A 242 -11.06 15.33 0.96
C LEU A 242 -11.49 14.04 0.26
N GLN A 243 -10.55 13.27 -0.30
CA GLN A 243 -10.86 11.99 -0.92
C GLN A 243 -11.40 10.98 0.10
N LEU A 244 -10.85 10.95 1.31
CA LEU A 244 -11.28 10.04 2.38
C LEU A 244 -12.70 10.30 2.88
N VAL A 245 -13.19 11.55 2.81
CA VAL A 245 -14.59 11.87 3.15
C VAL A 245 -15.53 11.80 1.96
N ALA A 246 -15.00 11.94 0.73
CA ALA A 246 -15.67 11.82 -0.58
C ALA A 246 -16.86 12.77 -0.86
N ASP A 247 -17.63 13.15 0.15
CA ASP A 247 -18.83 13.98 0.05
C ASP A 247 -18.86 15.03 1.17
N LYS A 248 -19.43 16.21 0.89
CA LYS A 248 -19.68 17.27 1.88
C LYS A 248 -20.69 16.83 2.96
N GLU A 249 -21.54 15.87 2.65
CA GLU A 249 -22.55 15.31 3.58
C GLU A 249 -21.94 14.23 4.49
N HIS A 250 -20.66 13.88 4.32
CA HIS A 250 -19.99 12.94 5.22
C HIS A 250 -20.02 13.48 6.67
N PRO A 251 -20.35 12.66 7.69
CA PRO A 251 -20.51 13.14 9.08
C PRO A 251 -19.29 13.89 9.63
N LYS A 252 -18.09 13.53 9.17
CA LYS A 252 -16.81 14.16 9.56
C LYS A 252 -16.33 15.28 8.64
N PHE A 253 -17.07 15.63 7.59
CA PHE A 253 -16.62 16.62 6.60
C PHE A 253 -16.28 17.97 7.23
N LYS A 254 -17.12 18.52 8.11
CA LYS A 254 -16.86 19.82 8.76
C LYS A 254 -15.58 19.80 9.62
N GLU A 255 -15.36 18.72 10.35
CA GLU A 255 -14.15 18.54 11.17
C GLU A 255 -12.90 18.48 10.28
N ILE A 256 -12.97 17.73 9.17
CA ILE A 256 -11.88 17.64 8.18
C ILE A 256 -11.66 18.97 7.44
N GLN A 257 -12.73 19.66 7.02
CA GLN A 257 -12.66 20.96 6.37
C GLN A 257 -11.94 21.99 7.25
N ASN A 258 -12.17 21.97 8.56
CA ASN A 258 -11.49 22.87 9.49
C ASN A 258 -9.96 22.67 9.48
N LEU A 259 -9.47 21.45 9.22
CA LEU A 259 -8.03 21.16 9.13
C LEU A 259 -7.38 21.76 7.87
N ILE A 260 -8.14 21.86 6.78
CA ILE A 260 -7.68 22.33 5.46
C ILE A 260 -8.17 23.74 5.11
N LYS A 261 -8.84 24.43 6.04
CA LYS A 261 -9.36 25.78 5.83
C LYS A 261 -8.25 26.77 5.48
N ALA A 262 -7.08 26.60 6.09
CA ALA A 262 -5.86 27.26 5.66
C ALA A 262 -5.11 26.34 4.69
N SER A 263 -4.72 26.88 3.53
CA SER A 263 -3.92 26.15 2.55
C SER A 263 -2.65 25.57 3.20
N ALA A 264 -2.21 24.41 2.74
CA ALA A 264 -0.94 23.85 3.18
C ALA A 264 0.22 24.81 2.85
N PRO A 265 1.24 24.94 3.71
CA PRO A 265 2.41 25.76 3.42
C PRO A 265 3.13 25.27 2.16
N GLU A 266 3.68 26.21 1.38
CA GLU A 266 4.47 25.88 0.21
C GLU A 266 5.82 25.29 0.62
N SER A 267 6.11 24.06 0.17
CA SER A 267 7.38 23.38 0.45
C SER A 267 8.32 23.35 -0.76
N GLY A 268 8.24 24.36 -1.64
CA GLY A 268 9.17 24.55 -2.77
C GLY A 268 9.06 23.50 -3.89
N LEU A 269 7.90 22.83 -4.03
CA LEU A 269 7.64 21.88 -5.12
C LEU A 269 7.21 22.55 -6.43
N LEU A 270 6.76 23.80 -6.38
CA LEU A 270 6.40 24.61 -7.54
C LEU A 270 7.57 25.52 -7.91
N SER A 271 7.86 25.64 -9.21
CA SER A 271 8.70 26.73 -9.70
C SER A 271 7.98 28.05 -9.46
N LYS A 272 8.65 29.03 -8.87
CA LYS A 272 8.14 30.42 -8.87
C LYS A 272 8.04 30.84 -10.34
N VAL A 273 6.81 30.97 -10.83
CA VAL A 273 6.51 31.54 -12.15
C VAL A 273 6.79 33.03 -12.13
#